data_AF-A0A8J4T8I1-F1
#
_entry.id   AF-A0A8J4T8I1-F1
#
_cell.length_a   1.000
_cell.length_b   1.000
_cell.length_c   1.000
_cell.angle_alpha   90.00
_cell.angle_beta   90.00
_cell.angle_gamma   90.00
#
_symmetry.space_group_name_H-M   'P 1'
#
loop_
_entity.id
_entity.type
_entity.pdbx_description
1 polymer ?
#
loop_
_entity_poly.entity_id
_entity_poly.type
_entity_poly.pdbx_seq_one_letter_code
_entity_poly.pdbx_strand_id
1 'polypeptide(L)'
;MRCLPYFCRGPVVRGFGRGSKELGIPTANFPESVVDSLPADINTGIYYGWARVDNGDIHKMVMSIGWNPYYKNIKKSMETHLIHKFKEDFYGQMLSVIMVGYIRPERGFKSL
;
A
#
# COMPACT_ATOMS: atom_id res chain seq x y z
N MET A 1 10.88 15.84 -3.23
CA MET A 1 9.82 15.22 -2.43
C MET A 1 9.61 16.08 -1.18
N ARG A 2 8.58 16.93 -1.15
CA ARG A 2 8.28 17.80 0.01
C ARG A 2 7.21 17.21 0.95
N CYS A 3 6.68 16.03 0.62
CA CYS A 3 5.47 15.48 1.26
C CYS A 3 5.74 14.22 2.10
N LEU A 4 7.01 13.83 2.27
CA LEU A 4 7.41 12.75 3.17
C LEU A 4 7.99 13.36 4.46
N PRO A 5 7.69 12.82 5.65
CA PRO A 5 6.87 11.63 5.87
C PRO A 5 5.38 11.89 5.62
N TYR A 6 4.71 10.95 4.94
CA TYR A 6 3.26 11.00 4.70
C TYR A 6 2.55 9.98 5.59
N PHE A 7 1.49 10.44 6.25
CA PHE A 7 0.70 9.64 7.17
C PHE A 7 -0.67 9.41 6.56
N CYS A 8 -1.13 8.16 6.54
CA CYS A 8 -2.52 7.86 6.27
C CYS A 8 -3.01 6.68 7.09
N ARG A 9 -4.33 6.61 7.24
CA ARG A 9 -5.01 5.61 8.03
C ARG A 9 -6.36 5.28 7.38
N GLY A 10 -6.70 4.00 7.34
CA GLY A 10 -7.93 3.52 6.72
C GLY A 10 -8.19 2.05 6.99
N PRO A 11 -9.43 1.58 6.81
CA PRO A 11 -9.74 0.16 6.93
C PRO A 11 -9.07 -0.62 5.79
N VAL A 12 -8.60 -1.84 6.07
CA VAL A 12 -8.07 -2.73 5.04
C VAL A 12 -9.20 -3.28 4.20
N VAL A 13 -9.19 -2.99 2.90
CA VAL A 13 -10.18 -3.48 1.96
C VAL A 13 -9.61 -4.59 1.08
N ARG A 14 -10.50 -5.38 0.46
CA ARG A 14 -10.10 -6.37 -0.53
C ARG A 14 -9.73 -5.65 -1.83
N GLY A 15 -8.55 -5.98 -2.38
CA GLY A 15 -8.19 -5.60 -3.74
C GLY A 15 -8.78 -6.55 -4.77
N PHE A 16 -8.31 -6.45 -6.02
CA PHE A 16 -8.78 -7.28 -7.14
C PHE A 16 -8.17 -8.69 -7.19
N GLY A 17 -7.50 -9.15 -6.13
CA GLY A 17 -7.05 -10.53 -5.99
C GLY A 17 -5.89 -10.95 -6.91
N ARG A 18 -4.94 -10.06 -7.21
CA ARG A 18 -3.78 -10.38 -8.05
C ARG A 18 -2.68 -11.09 -7.25
N GLY A 19 -2.82 -12.40 -7.01
CA GLY A 19 -1.73 -13.38 -6.76
C GLY A 19 -0.70 -13.14 -5.64
N SER A 20 -0.64 -11.97 -4.99
CA SER A 20 0.44 -11.60 -4.07
C SER A 20 0.45 -12.50 -2.82
N LYS A 21 -0.73 -12.92 -2.37
CA LYS A 21 -0.88 -13.93 -1.31
C LYS A 21 -0.37 -15.31 -1.73
N GLU A 22 -0.56 -15.70 -2.99
CA GLU A 22 -0.03 -16.97 -3.55
C GLU A 22 1.49 -16.93 -3.69
N LEU A 23 2.06 -15.74 -3.91
CA LEU A 23 3.50 -15.48 -3.89
C LEU A 23 4.11 -15.38 -2.47
N GLY A 24 3.28 -15.46 -1.42
CA GLY A 24 3.73 -15.29 -0.03
C GLY A 24 4.04 -13.84 0.38
N ILE A 25 3.62 -12.85 -0.41
CA ILE A 25 3.85 -11.40 -0.19
C ILE A 25 2.49 -10.69 -0.17
N PRO A 26 1.61 -10.94 0.84
CA PRO A 26 0.26 -10.38 0.86
C PRO A 26 0.27 -8.85 0.94
N THR A 27 -0.61 -8.20 0.17
CA THR A 27 -0.76 -6.75 0.15
C THR A 27 -2.13 -6.29 0.69
N ALA A 28 -2.12 -5.39 1.65
CA ALA A 28 -3.30 -4.71 2.18
C ALA A 28 -3.63 -3.49 1.33
N ASN A 29 -4.90 -3.32 0.95
CA ASN A 29 -5.37 -2.21 0.13
C ASN A 29 -6.10 -1.18 1.00
N PHE A 30 -6.02 0.09 0.61
CA PHE A 30 -6.84 1.17 1.16
C PHE A 30 -8.09 1.45 0.30
N PRO A 31 -9.18 1.97 0.90
CA PRO A 31 -10.34 2.44 0.13
C PRO A 31 -9.96 3.66 -0.70
N GLU A 32 -10.69 3.88 -1.80
CA GLU A 32 -10.44 4.99 -2.73
C GLU A 32 -10.40 6.34 -2.04
N SER A 33 -11.24 6.57 -1.01
CA SER A 33 -11.26 7.83 -0.26
C SER A 33 -9.93 8.18 0.40
N VAL A 34 -9.17 7.18 0.84
CA VAL A 34 -7.83 7.38 1.42
C VAL A 34 -6.81 7.65 0.31
N VAL A 35 -6.92 6.94 -0.82
CA VAL A 35 -6.00 7.08 -1.95
C VAL A 35 -6.18 8.43 -2.67
N ASP A 36 -7.43 8.88 -2.83
CA ASP A 36 -7.79 10.16 -3.44
C ASP A 36 -7.32 11.36 -2.58
N SER A 37 -6.97 11.12 -1.30
CA SER A 37 -6.37 12.11 -0.39
C SER A 37 -4.83 12.19 -0.47
N LEU A 38 -4.20 11.41 -1.37
CA LEU A 38 -2.76 11.50 -1.60
C LEU A 38 -2.39 12.88 -2.19
N PRO A 39 -1.37 13.57 -1.65
CA PRO A 39 -0.81 14.76 -2.27
C PRO A 39 -0.38 14.48 -3.71
N ALA A 40 -0.60 15.44 -4.60
CA ALA A 40 -0.25 15.31 -6.02
C ALA A 40 1.24 15.00 -6.25
N ASP A 41 2.11 15.53 -5.39
CA ASP A 41 3.56 15.33 -5.39
C ASP A 41 4.00 13.90 -5.00
N ILE A 42 3.10 13.07 -4.45
CA ILE A 42 3.35 11.64 -4.26
C ILE A 42 3.09 10.92 -5.58
N ASN A 43 4.17 10.72 -6.33
CA ASN A 43 4.17 10.01 -7.60
C ASN A 43 3.93 8.51 -7.44
N THR A 44 3.63 7.82 -8.54
CA THR A 44 3.60 6.36 -8.53
C THR A 44 5.01 5.79 -8.32
N GLY A 45 5.07 4.55 -7.83
CA GLY A 45 6.31 3.85 -7.52
C GLY A 45 6.26 3.09 -6.20
N ILE A 46 7.43 2.70 -5.75
CA ILE A 46 7.61 1.88 -4.54
C ILE A 46 8.17 2.75 -3.43
N TYR A 47 7.51 2.71 -2.28
CA TYR A 47 7.84 3.44 -1.06
C TYR A 47 8.11 2.47 0.09
N TYR A 48 8.73 2.98 1.15
CA TYR A 48 8.93 2.23 2.39
C TYR A 48 8.59 3.08 3.60
N GLY A 49 8.39 2.40 4.73
CA GLY A 49 8.28 3.02 6.02
C GLY A 49 7.72 2.08 7.07
N TRP A 50 6.75 2.57 7.83
CA TRP A 50 6.23 1.88 9.01
C TRP A 50 4.72 1.73 8.91
N ALA A 51 4.21 0.63 9.46
CA ALA A 51 2.79 0.37 9.54
C ALA A 51 2.43 -0.35 10.84
N ARG A 52 1.18 -0.18 11.26
CA ARG A 52 0.56 -1.02 12.28
C ARG A 52 -0.90 -1.28 11.95
N VAL A 53 -1.42 -2.40 12.43
CA VAL A 53 -2.84 -2.75 12.33
C VAL A 53 -3.48 -2.51 13.70
N ASP A 54 -4.57 -1.74 13.72
CA ASP A 54 -5.26 -1.26 14.92
C ASP A 54 -4.28 -0.71 15.98
N ASN A 55 -4.22 -1.35 17.14
CA ASN A 55 -3.34 -1.02 18.27
C ASN A 55 -2.18 -2.02 18.41
N GLY A 56 -1.90 -2.83 17.38
CA GLY A 56 -0.80 -3.77 17.36
C GLY A 56 0.57 -3.11 17.22
N ASP A 57 1.60 -3.95 17.17
CA ASP A 57 2.99 -3.53 17.03
C ASP A 57 3.26 -2.81 15.71
N ILE A 58 4.30 -1.97 15.73
CA ILE A 58 4.78 -1.27 14.55
C ILE A 58 5.75 -2.16 13.79
N HIS A 59 5.49 -2.34 12.50
CA HIS A 59 6.30 -3.15 11.60
C HIS A 59 6.84 -2.33 10.43
N LYS A 60 7.96 -2.76 9.87
CA LYS A 60 8.45 -2.25 8.60
C LYS A 60 7.45 -2.60 7.49
N MET A 61 7.32 -1.74 6.50
CA MET A 61 6.48 -2.00 5.33
C MET A 61 7.11 -1.48 4.05
N VAL A 62 6.62 -2.02 2.95
CA VAL A 62 6.76 -1.42 1.61
C VAL A 62 5.38 -1.14 1.05
N MET A 63 5.27 -0.12 0.22
CA MET A 63 4.02 0.27 -0.43
C MET A 63 4.23 0.46 -1.93
N SER A 64 3.36 -0.13 -2.72
CA SER A 64 3.22 0.16 -4.13
C SER A 64 2.11 1.20 -4.32
N ILE A 65 2.43 2.31 -4.98
CA ILE A 65 1.45 3.28 -5.46
C ILE A 65 1.45 3.20 -6.97
N GLY A 66 0.33 2.85 -7.58
CA GLY A 66 0.23 2.65 -9.03
C GLY A 66 -1.07 3.17 -9.61
N TRP A 67 -1.20 3.19 -10.93
CA TRP A 67 -2.45 3.51 -11.61
C TRP A 67 -3.35 2.27 -11.70
N ASN A 68 -4.64 2.43 -11.43
CA ASN A 68 -5.60 1.35 -11.49
C ASN A 68 -6.17 1.19 -12.93
N PRO A 69 -5.86 0.09 -13.64
CA PRO A 69 -6.31 -0.11 -15.03
C PRO A 69 -7.83 -0.25 -15.17
N TYR A 70 -8.52 -0.76 -14.14
CA TYR A 70 -9.97 -0.95 -14.17
C TYR A 70 -10.73 0.38 -14.21
N TYR A 71 -10.12 1.45 -13.69
CA TYR A 71 -10.66 2.81 -13.77
C TYR A 71 -10.01 3.61 -14.90
N LYS A 72 -9.63 2.96 -16.00
CA LYS A 72 -8.98 3.62 -17.15
C LYS A 72 -7.73 4.43 -16.76
N ASN A 73 -7.01 4.00 -15.71
CA ASN A 73 -5.85 4.68 -15.15
C ASN A 73 -6.09 6.12 -14.67
N ILE A 74 -7.32 6.47 -14.28
CA ILE A 74 -7.61 7.80 -13.72
C ILE A 74 -7.45 7.85 -12.19
N LYS A 75 -7.49 6.69 -11.53
CA LYS A 75 -7.35 6.55 -10.08
C LYS A 75 -6.07 5.82 -9.73
N LYS A 76 -5.41 6.26 -8.66
CA LYS A 76 -4.28 5.53 -8.08
C LYS A 76 -4.79 4.37 -7.20
N SER A 77 -3.93 3.43 -6.89
CA SER A 77 -4.08 2.43 -5.83
C SER A 77 -2.91 2.53 -4.84
N MET A 78 -3.12 2.10 -3.60
CA MET A 78 -2.09 1.96 -2.57
C MET A 78 -2.14 0.54 -2.01
N GLU A 79 -1.07 -0.22 -2.23
CA GLU A 79 -0.94 -1.60 -1.79
C GLU A 79 0.23 -1.72 -0.81
N THR A 80 -0.06 -2.06 0.45
CA THR A 80 0.93 -2.11 1.53
C THR A 80 1.25 -3.55 1.90
N HIS A 81 2.52 -3.93 1.83
CA HIS A 81 3.02 -5.19 2.39
C HIS A 81 3.77 -4.91 3.70
N LEU A 82 3.26 -5.45 4.80
CA LEU A 82 3.93 -5.40 6.09
C LEU A 82 4.94 -6.56 6.16
N ILE A 83 6.18 -6.26 6.55
CA ILE A 83 7.26 -7.24 6.72
C ILE A 83 7.08 -7.93 8.08
N HIS A 84 5.96 -8.64 8.21
CA HIS A 84 5.55 -9.36 9.41
C HIS A 84 4.57 -10.48 9.04
N LYS A 85 4.70 -11.64 9.71
CA LYS A 85 3.81 -12.78 9.49
C LYS A 85 2.64 -12.73 10.48
N PHE A 86 1.49 -12.31 10.00
CA PHE A 86 0.24 -12.36 10.75
C PHE A 86 -0.31 -13.80 10.81
N LYS A 87 -1.01 -14.13 11.89
CA LYS A 87 -1.67 -15.44 12.06
C LYS A 87 -2.97 -15.56 11.26
N GLU A 88 -3.64 -14.42 11.04
CA GLU A 88 -4.94 -14.33 10.38
C GLU A 88 -4.99 -13.10 9.47
N ASP A 89 -5.94 -13.11 8.53
CA ASP A 89 -6.22 -11.94 7.70
C ASP A 89 -6.90 -10.85 8.54
N PHE A 90 -6.60 -9.58 8.24
CA PHE A 90 -7.07 -8.42 9.01
C PHE A 90 -7.93 -7.46 8.16
N TYR A 91 -8.78 -8.02 7.28
CA TYR A 91 -9.74 -7.21 6.51
C TYR A 91 -10.69 -6.45 7.45
N GLY A 92 -10.99 -5.20 7.11
CA GLY A 92 -11.84 -4.31 7.91
C GLY A 92 -11.11 -3.63 9.08
N GLN A 93 -9.96 -4.15 9.52
CA GLN A 93 -9.15 -3.52 10.58
C GLN A 93 -8.47 -2.24 10.09
N MET A 94 -8.13 -1.34 11.01
CA MET A 94 -7.52 -0.06 10.67
C MET A 94 -6.02 -0.18 10.47
N LEU A 95 -5.57 -0.07 9.22
CA LEU A 95 -4.16 0.06 8.88
C LEU A 95 -3.73 1.52 9.02
N SER A 96 -2.69 1.76 9.81
CA SER A 96 -2.04 3.08 9.93
C SER A 96 -0.64 2.97 9.33
N VAL A 97 -0.28 3.91 8.46
CA VAL A 97 1.02 3.88 7.76
C VAL A 97 1.74 5.23 7.84
N ILE A 98 3.05 5.15 7.79
CA ILE A 98 3.97 6.28 7.64
C ILE A 98 4.89 5.93 6.47
N MET A 99 4.70 6.58 5.32
CA MET A 99 5.67 6.53 4.22
C MET A 99 6.81 7.49 4.52
N VAL A 100 8.03 6.99 4.60
CA VAL A 100 9.21 7.79 4.99
C VAL A 100 10.18 8.01 3.83
N GLY A 101 10.13 7.18 2.79
CA GLY A 101 11.04 7.28 1.66
C GLY A 101 10.56 6.57 0.40
N TYR A 102 11.18 6.91 -0.71
CA TYR A 102 10.95 6.36 -2.04
C TYR A 102 12.10 5.43 -2.42
N ILE A 103 11.77 4.26 -2.99
CA ILE A 103 12.74 3.27 -3.45
C ILE A 103 13.00 3.43 -4.94
N ARG A 104 11.95 3.36 -5.76
CA ARG A 104 12.07 3.28 -7.23
C ARG A 104 10.74 3.50 -7.95
N PRO A 105 10.75 3.79 -9.26
CA PRO A 105 9.54 3.81 -10.08
C PRO A 105 8.96 2.40 -10.28
N GLU A 106 7.70 2.35 -10.72
CA GLU A 106 7.04 1.15 -11.22
C GLU A 106 7.80 0.58 -12.43
N ARG A 107 7.75 -0.74 -12.61
CA ARG A 107 8.37 -1.44 -13.74
C ARG A 107 7.49 -2.60 -14.18
N GLY A 108 7.42 -2.83 -15.49
CA GLY A 108 6.91 -4.08 -16.03
C GLY A 108 7.97 -5.18 -15.91
N PHE A 109 7.53 -6.39 -15.57
CA PHE A 109 8.38 -7.58 -15.49
C PHE A 109 7.95 -8.60 -16.54
N LYS A 110 8.92 -9.30 -17.15
CA LYS A 110 8.66 -10.27 -18.24
C LYS A 110 8.28 -11.67 -17.73
N SER A 111 8.46 -11.92 -16.45
CA SER A 111 8.14 -13.17 -15.77
C SER A 111 7.63 -12.87 -14.36
N LEU A 112 7.01 -13.89 -13.75
CA LEU A 112 6.88 -13.99 -12.30
C LEU A 112 8.28 -14.12 -11.65
#